data_AF-A0A1C5XA12-F1
#
_entry.id   AF-A0A1C5XA12-F1
#
_cell.length_a   1.000
_cell.length_b   1.000
_cell.length_c   1.000
_cell.angle_alpha   90.00
_cell.angle_beta   90.00
_cell.angle_gamma   90.00
#
_symmetry.space_group_name_H-M   'P 1'
#
loop_
_entity.id
_entity.type
_entity.pdbx_description
1 polymer ?
#
loop_
_entity_poly.entity_id
_entity_poly.type
_entity_poly.pdbx_seq_one_letter_code
_entity_poly.pdbx_strand_id
1 'polypeptide(L)'
;MQDYMRVLHARFCRETELQGVREACRTLKEKLGQQGQKILLQLADLENKLRKESLLMSFIAGFQLSTGIAEELEPYSFEDEEERRAAERAKMRYPYVKD
;
A
#
# COMPACT_ATOMS: atom_id res chain seq x y z
N MET A 1 -9.08 4.02 -14.74
CA MET A 1 -7.98 4.36 -13.81
C MET A 1 -8.34 5.48 -12.84
N GLN A 2 -8.91 6.60 -13.30
CA GLN A 2 -9.27 7.73 -12.42
C GLN A 2 -10.31 7.37 -11.35
N ASP A 3 -11.33 6.56 -11.67
CA ASP A 3 -12.37 6.20 -10.69
C ASP A 3 -11.84 5.27 -9.59
N TYR A 4 -10.91 4.37 -9.93
CA TYR A 4 -10.22 3.53 -8.97
C TYR A 4 -9.39 4.36 -7.97
N MET A 5 -8.63 5.35 -8.45
CA MET A 5 -7.86 6.26 -7.61
C MET A 5 -8.77 7.10 -6.70
N ARG A 6 -9.95 7.48 -7.18
CA ARG A 6 -10.94 8.25 -6.41
C ARG A 6 -11.51 7.45 -5.24
N VAL A 7 -11.81 6.17 -5.47
CA VAL A 7 -12.32 5.25 -4.44
C VAL A 7 -11.24 4.93 -3.39
N LEU A 8 -9.99 4.72 -3.83
CA LEU A 8 -8.84 4.59 -2.95
C LEU A 8 -8.66 5.84 -2.07
N HIS A 9 -8.68 7.02 -2.69
CA HIS A 9 -8.57 8.28 -1.95
C HIS A 9 -9.69 8.42 -0.92
N ALA A 10 -10.95 8.19 -1.29
CA ALA A 10 -12.07 8.30 -0.35
C ALA A 10 -11.99 7.31 0.82
N ARG A 11 -11.40 6.11 0.61
CA ARG A 11 -11.29 5.07 1.63
C ARG A 11 -10.12 5.29 2.59
N PHE A 12 -9.00 5.81 2.09
CA PHE A 12 -7.75 5.91 2.85
C PHE A 12 -7.39 7.34 3.27
N CYS A 13 -7.83 8.36 2.54
CA CYS A 13 -7.62 9.76 2.93
C CYS A 13 -8.72 10.20 3.90
N ARG A 14 -8.32 10.44 5.15
CA ARG A 14 -9.20 11.02 6.17
C ARG A 14 -9.18 12.54 6.05
N GLU A 15 -10.00 13.06 5.16
CA GLU A 15 -10.10 14.50 4.88
C GLU A 15 -10.54 15.32 6.12
N THR A 16 -11.25 14.68 7.04
CA THR A 16 -11.63 15.22 8.36
C THR A 16 -10.44 15.47 9.29
N GLU A 17 -9.41 14.61 9.27
CA GLU A 17 -8.19 14.81 10.07
C GLU A 17 -7.39 16.01 9.56
N LEU A 18 -7.41 16.26 8.24
CA LEU A 18 -6.79 17.43 7.62
C LEU A 18 -7.48 18.75 8.01
N GLN A 19 -8.79 18.72 8.30
CA GLN A 19 -9.52 19.92 8.72
C GLN A 19 -9.14 20.33 10.16
N GLY A 20 -9.06 19.37 11.08
CA GLY A 20 -8.62 19.62 12.45
C GLY A 20 -7.18 20.16 12.53
N VAL A 21 -6.27 19.62 11.71
CA VAL A 21 -4.89 20.11 11.60
C VAL A 21 -4.85 21.54 11.07
N ARG A 22 -5.69 21.89 10.07
CA ARG A 22 -5.77 23.26 9.53
C ARG A 22 -6.28 24.27 10.55
N GLU A 23 -7.26 23.89 11.36
CA GLU A 23 -7.78 24.74 12.45
C GLU A 23 -6.73 24.96 13.54
N ALA A 24 -6.08 23.88 14.00
CA ALA A 24 -5.00 23.96 14.99
C ALA A 24 -3.84 24.86 14.50
N CYS A 25 -3.43 24.73 13.23
CA CYS A 25 -2.42 25.59 12.62
C CYS A 25 -2.83 27.06 12.58
N ARG A 26 -4.11 27.37 12.31
CA ARG A 26 -4.61 28.76 12.34
C ARG A 26 -4.52 29.34 13.75
N THR A 27 -5.02 28.61 14.73
CA THR A 27 -4.99 29.01 16.14
C THR A 27 -3.55 29.20 16.64
N LEU A 28 -2.63 28.31 16.26
CA LEU A 28 -1.21 28.43 16.61
C LEU A 28 -0.56 29.65 15.96
N LYS A 29 -0.87 29.95 14.69
CA LYS A 29 -0.36 31.16 14.02
C LYS A 29 -0.84 32.45 14.68
N GLU A 30 -2.10 32.50 15.12
CA GLU A 30 -2.67 33.67 15.82
C GLU A 30 -2.06 33.87 17.21
N LYS A 31 -1.74 32.77 17.92
CA LYS A 31 -1.17 32.80 19.28
C LYS A 31 0.34 33.00 19.32
N LEU A 32 1.07 32.63 18.26
CA LEU A 32 2.53 32.71 18.20
C LEU A 32 2.99 33.98 17.49
N GLY A 33 3.90 34.72 18.12
CA GLY A 33 4.66 35.79 17.46
C GLY A 33 5.64 35.24 16.40
N GLN A 34 6.28 36.13 15.64
CA GLN A 34 7.15 35.77 14.50
C GLN A 34 8.22 34.72 14.84
N GLN A 35 8.87 34.82 16.00
CA GLN A 35 9.89 33.85 16.42
C GLN A 35 9.28 32.47 16.70
N GLY A 36 8.12 32.42 17.33
CA GLY A 36 7.39 31.17 17.59
C GLY A 36 6.92 30.50 16.30
N GLN A 37 6.46 31.28 15.32
CA GLN A 37 6.09 30.77 14.00
C GLN A 37 7.29 30.19 13.25
N LYS A 38 8.47 30.81 13.35
CA LYS A 38 9.71 30.31 12.74
C LYS A 38 10.12 28.95 13.34
N ILE A 39 10.04 28.82 14.66
CA ILE A 39 10.34 27.55 15.35
C ILE A 39 9.35 26.47 14.96
N LEU A 40 8.05 26.79 14.89
CA LEU A 40 7.01 25.84 14.48
C LEU A 40 7.25 25.31 13.06
N LEU A 41 7.66 26.18 12.13
CA LEU A 41 7.99 25.78 10.77
C LEU A 41 9.20 24.84 10.73
N GLN A 42 10.26 25.17 11.49
CA GLN A 42 11.45 24.31 11.60
C GLN A 42 11.13 22.93 12.18
N LEU A 43 10.26 22.87 13.20
CA LEU A 43 9.80 21.61 13.78
C LEU A 43 8.99 20.78 12.78
N ALA A 44 8.07 21.39 12.05
CA ALA A 44 7.30 20.71 11.01
C ALA A 44 8.20 20.16 9.89
N ASP A 45 9.24 20.90 9.50
CA ASP A 45 10.22 20.43 8.51
C ASP A 45 11.04 19.24 9.02
N LEU A 46 11.46 19.25 10.28
CA LEU A 46 12.17 18.13 10.91
C LEU A 46 11.27 16.89 11.04
N GLU A 47 10.03 17.06 11.50
CA GLU A 47 9.06 15.97 11.59
C GLU A 47 8.81 15.34 10.21
N ASN A 48 8.65 16.17 9.17
CA ASN A 48 8.48 15.69 7.80
C ASN A 48 9.68 14.89 7.29
N LYS A 49 10.91 15.30 7.63
CA LYS A 49 12.12 14.51 7.29
C LYS A 49 12.11 13.15 7.97
N LEU A 50 11.85 13.12 9.28
CA LEU A 50 11.78 11.87 10.05
C LEU A 50 10.69 10.92 9.52
N ARG A 51 9.49 11.44 9.22
CA ARG A 51 8.41 10.64 8.62
C ARG A 51 8.77 10.10 7.24
N LYS A 52 9.44 10.89 6.40
CA LYS A 52 9.88 10.43 5.06
C LYS A 52 10.89 9.29 5.17
N GLU A 53 11.84 9.38 6.09
CA GLU A 53 12.82 8.31 6.33
C GLU A 53 12.12 7.03 6.82
N SER A 54 11.21 7.13 7.79
CA SER A 54 10.42 5.99 8.27
C SER A 54 9.56 5.37 7.16
N LEU A 55 8.88 6.20 6.35
CA LEU A 55 8.08 5.73 5.22
C LEU A 55 8.95 5.00 4.18
N LEU A 56 10.12 5.54 3.87
CA LEU A 56 11.07 4.93 2.94
C LEU A 56 11.56 3.58 3.49
N MET A 57 11.91 3.49 4.77
CA MET A 57 12.31 2.23 5.39
C MET A 57 11.21 1.18 5.34
N SER A 58 9.96 1.54 5.70
CA SER A 58 8.83 0.63 5.61
C SER A 58 8.54 0.19 4.18
N PHE A 59 8.66 1.10 3.21
CA PHE A 59 8.53 0.78 1.79
C PHE A 59 9.61 -0.20 1.34
N ILE A 60 10.89 0.04 1.68
CA ILE A 60 12.00 -0.85 1.34
C ILE A 60 11.80 -2.23 1.96
N ALA A 61 11.43 -2.30 3.24
CA ALA A 61 11.16 -3.57 3.92
C ALA A 61 9.99 -4.34 3.26
N GLY A 62 8.91 -3.63 2.92
CA GLY A 62 7.78 -4.23 2.19
C GLY A 62 8.15 -4.72 0.80
N PHE A 63 8.97 -3.93 0.07
CA PHE A 63 9.49 -4.31 -1.24
C PHE A 63 10.35 -5.58 -1.13
N GLN A 64 11.34 -5.59 -0.23
CA GLN A 64 12.19 -6.76 0.01
C GLN A 64 11.38 -8.01 0.35
N LEU A 65 10.40 -7.89 1.25
CA LEU A 65 9.50 -8.97 1.59
C LEU A 65 8.70 -9.46 0.37
N SER A 66 8.13 -8.55 -0.41
CA SER A 66 7.35 -8.92 -1.60
C SER A 66 8.19 -9.61 -2.67
N THR A 67 9.45 -9.19 -2.83
CA THR A 67 10.40 -9.82 -3.75
C THR A 67 10.77 -11.21 -3.28
N GLY A 68 11.07 -11.40 -1.99
CA GLY A 68 11.34 -12.74 -1.43
C GLY A 68 10.15 -13.68 -1.59
N ILE A 69 8.92 -13.20 -1.34
CA ILE A 69 7.70 -13.98 -1.58
C ILE A 69 7.56 -14.34 -3.07
N ALA A 70 7.81 -13.40 -3.98
CA ALA A 70 7.73 -13.66 -5.41
C ALA A 70 8.79 -14.65 -5.91
N GLU A 71 9.98 -14.66 -5.31
CA GLU A 71 11.04 -15.63 -5.60
C GLU A 71 10.71 -17.04 -5.09
N GLU A 72 10.03 -17.16 -3.95
CA GLU A 72 9.61 -18.44 -3.37
C GLU A 72 8.32 -19.00 -3.99
N LEU A 73 7.52 -18.18 -4.67
CA LEU A 73 6.29 -18.61 -5.32
C LEU A 73 6.59 -19.32 -6.64
N GLU A 74 6.09 -20.55 -6.79
CA GLU A 74 6.04 -21.19 -8.11
C GLU A 74 5.16 -20.36 -9.06
N PRO A 75 5.58 -20.15 -10.33
CA PRO A 75 4.78 -19.43 -11.31
C PRO A 75 3.41 -20.09 -11.46
N TYR A 76 2.35 -19.37 -11.08
CA TYR A 76 0.98 -19.85 -11.24
C TYR A 76 0.47 -19.51 -12.64
N SER A 77 0.12 -20.56 -13.40
CA SER A 77 -0.61 -20.45 -14.67
C SER A 77 -2.02 -21.01 -14.48
N PHE A 78 -3.02 -20.15 -14.70
CA PHE A 78 -4.42 -20.58 -14.65
C PHE A 78 -4.73 -21.60 -15.76
N GLU A 79 -4.12 -21.43 -16.94
CA GLU A 79 -4.28 -22.31 -18.09
C GLU A 79 -3.74 -23.71 -17.79
N ASP A 80 -2.53 -23.81 -17.22
CA ASP A 80 -1.90 -25.09 -16.84
C ASP A 80 -2.74 -25.82 -15.78
N GLU A 81 -3.31 -25.07 -14.84
CA GLU A 81 -4.17 -25.64 -13.81
C GLU A 81 -5.51 -26.15 -14.38
N GLU A 82 -6.09 -25.42 -15.34
CA GLU A 82 -7.31 -25.82 -16.03
C GLU A 82 -7.06 -27.05 -16.90
N GLU A 83 -5.94 -27.10 -17.62
CA GLU A 83 -5.53 -28.23 -18.45
C GLU A 83 -5.29 -29.48 -17.60
N ARG A 84 -4.58 -29.36 -16.46
CA ARG A 84 -4.42 -30.46 -15.49
C ARG A 84 -5.78 -30.97 -14.99
N ARG A 85 -6.69 -30.07 -14.61
CA ARG A 85 -8.04 -30.44 -14.18
C ARG A 85 -8.84 -31.14 -15.29
N ALA A 86 -8.72 -30.70 -16.53
CA ALA A 86 -9.36 -31.32 -17.67
C ALA A 86 -8.81 -32.74 -17.92
N ALA A 87 -7.48 -32.92 -17.85
CA ALA A 87 -6.82 -34.21 -18.00
C ALA A 87 -7.22 -35.21 -16.90
N GLU A 88 -7.33 -34.77 -15.65
CA GLU A 88 -7.82 -35.60 -14.54
C GLU A 88 -9.27 -36.06 -14.75
N ARG A 89 -10.16 -35.15 -15.16
CA ARG A 89 -11.54 -35.52 -15.52
C ARG A 89 -11.58 -36.54 -16.65
N ALA A 90 -10.74 -36.38 -17.66
CA ALA A 90 -10.65 -37.32 -18.77
C ALA A 90 -10.18 -38.72 -18.32
N LYS A 91 -9.15 -38.78 -17.44
CA LYS A 91 -8.66 -40.03 -16.84
C LYS A 91 -9.72 -40.73 -15.97
N MET A 92 -10.54 -39.98 -15.22
CA MET A 92 -11.65 -40.56 -14.47
C MET A 92 -12.78 -41.08 -15.37
N ARG A 93 -12.97 -40.44 -16.53
CA ARG A 93 -14.02 -40.82 -17.49
C ARG A 93 -13.65 -42.06 -18.32
N TYR A 94 -12.36 -42.29 -18.51
CA TYR A 94 -11.81 -43.47 -19.20
C TYR A 94 -10.67 -44.08 -18.36
N PRO A 95 -10.99 -44.86 -17.30
CA PRO A 95 -9.96 -45.56 -16.56
C PRO A 95 -9.34 -46.60 -17.52
N TYR A 96 -8.02 -46.51 -17.74
CA TYR A 96 -7.20 -47.37 -18.59
C TYR A 96 -7.83 -48.73 -18.95
N VAL A 97 -8.10 -48.94 -20.23
CA VAL A 97 -8.28 -50.29 -20.80
C VAL A 97 -6.88 -50.91 -20.85
N LYS A 98 -6.61 -51.88 -19.98
CA LYS A 98 -5.46 -52.78 -20.13
C LYS A 98 -5.82 -53.81 -21.20
N ASP A 99 -5.03 -53.87 -22.26
CA ASP A 99 -4.91 -55.08 -23.08
C ASP A 99 -4.21 -56.21 -22.29
#